data_AF-A0A6M0BGQ1-F1
#
_entry.id   AF-A0A6M0BGQ1-F1
#
_cell.length_a   1.000
_cell.length_b   1.000
_cell.length_c   1.000
_cell.angle_alpha   90.00
_cell.angle_beta   90.00
_cell.angle_gamma   90.00
#
_symmetry.space_group_name_H-M   'P 1'
#
loop_
_entity.id
_entity.type
_entity.pdbx_description
1 polymer ?
#
loop_
_entity_poly.entity_id
_entity_poly.type
_entity_poly.pdbx_seq_one_letter_code
_entity_poly.pdbx_strand_id
1 'polypeptide(L)'
;MKLCIVTHKVMKNDGQGRVNYEVAKEAIRRGHQVTLLASNVAPELQQSNQVNWIFIPVKRWPTALIRHLVFSWRSGNWLNQH
;
A
#
# COMPACT_ATOMS: atom_id res chain seq x y z
N MET A 1 -1.60 16.91 -5.62
CA MET A 1 -0.29 16.36 -5.18
C MET A 1 -0.26 14.86 -5.44
N LYS A 2 0.92 14.28 -5.66
CA LYS A 2 1.11 12.83 -5.75
C LYS A 2 1.64 12.34 -4.40
N LEU A 3 0.97 11.36 -3.79
CA LEU A 3 1.32 10.79 -2.49
C LEU A 3 1.67 9.33 -2.67
N CYS A 4 2.70 8.84 -1.97
CA CYS A 4 3.07 7.44 -1.95
C CYS A 4 2.96 6.91 -0.53
N ILE A 5 2.19 5.84 -0.32
CA ILE A 5 2.04 5.17 0.97
C ILE A 5 2.61 3.75 0.83
N VAL A 6 3.56 3.42 1.68
CA VAL A 6 4.25 2.12 1.70
C VAL A 6 3.86 1.39 2.97
N THR A 7 3.07 0.33 2.83
CA THR A 7 2.62 -0.49 3.96
C THR A 7 2.16 -1.86 3.49
N HIS A 8 2.31 -2.89 4.31
CA HIS A 8 1.91 -4.24 3.94
C HIS A 8 0.42 -4.35 3.57
N LYS A 9 -0.44 -3.59 4.26
CA LYS A 9 -1.89 -3.66 4.09
C LYS A 9 -2.53 -2.28 4.21
N VAL A 10 -3.53 -2.00 3.38
CA VAL A 10 -4.38 -0.82 3.43
C VAL A 10 -5.83 -1.31 3.46
N MET A 11 -6.34 -1.61 4.65
CA MET A 11 -7.61 -2.33 4.84
C MET A 11 -8.43 -1.72 5.99
N LYS A 12 -9.76 -1.68 5.85
CA LYS A 12 -10.68 -1.15 6.87
C LYS A 12 -10.62 -1.86 8.24
N ASN A 13 -10.34 -3.16 8.25
CA ASN A 13 -10.43 -4.00 9.44
C ASN A 13 -9.06 -4.55 9.87
N ASP A 14 -7.99 -3.78 9.64
CA ASP A 14 -6.62 -4.12 10.03
C ASP A 14 -6.08 -3.00 10.93
N GLY A 15 -5.29 -3.31 11.97
CA GLY A 15 -4.85 -2.30 12.94
C GLY A 15 -4.06 -1.16 12.28
N GLN A 16 -2.85 -1.45 11.82
CA GLN A 16 -2.01 -0.46 11.11
C GLN A 16 -2.56 -0.15 9.71
N GLY A 17 -3.21 -1.12 9.07
CA GLY A 17 -3.80 -0.94 7.76
C GLY A 17 -5.00 0.02 7.74
N ARG A 18 -5.75 0.17 8.84
CA ARG A 18 -6.89 1.08 8.92
C ARG A 18 -6.47 2.53 8.90
N VAL A 19 -5.40 2.88 9.61
CA VAL A 19 -4.89 4.26 9.62
C VAL A 19 -4.52 4.69 8.21
N ASN A 20 -3.75 3.86 7.50
CA ASN A 20 -3.37 4.13 6.12
C ASN A 20 -4.56 4.13 5.15
N TYR A 21 -5.57 3.30 5.41
CA TYR A 21 -6.82 3.31 4.65
C TYR A 21 -7.54 4.65 4.75
N GLU A 22 -7.70 5.22 5.95
CA GLU A 22 -8.38 6.50 6.11
C GLU A 22 -7.58 7.66 5.52
N VAL A 23 -6.25 7.64 5.68
CA VAL A 23 -5.37 8.63 5.04
C VAL A 23 -5.48 8.57 3.52
N ALA A 24 -5.42 7.37 2.92
CA ALA A 24 -5.57 7.20 1.47
C ALA A 24 -6.95 7.66 1.00
N LYS A 25 -8.01 7.29 1.72
CA LYS A 25 -9.40 7.68 1.41
C LYS A 25 -9.60 9.19 1.45
N GLU A 26 -9.07 9.87 2.45
CA GLU A 26 -9.18 11.33 2.56
C GLU A 26 -8.34 12.03 1.49
N ALA A 27 -7.15 11.49 1.18
CA ALA A 27 -6.30 12.02 0.11
C ALA A 27 -7.01 11.99 -1.26
N ILE A 28 -7.62 10.86 -1.64
CA ILE A 28 -8.38 10.78 -2.89
C ILE A 28 -9.65 11.63 -2.86
N ARG A 29 -10.30 11.78 -1.70
CA ARG A 29 -11.47 12.67 -1.55
C ARG A 29 -11.11 14.13 -1.82
N ARG A 30 -9.88 14.54 -1.49
CA ARG A 30 -9.34 15.88 -1.76
C ARG A 30 -8.75 16.05 -3.16
N GLY A 31 -8.86 15.05 -4.04
CA GLY A 31 -8.35 15.14 -5.41
C GLY A 31 -6.85 14.84 -5.56
N HIS A 32 -6.21 14.23 -4.56
CA HIS A 32 -4.82 13.82 -4.66
C HIS A 32 -4.70 12.44 -5.32
N GLN A 33 -3.65 12.24 -6.12
CA GLN A 33 -3.29 10.92 -6.62
C GLN A 33 -2.50 10.17 -5.56
N VAL A 34 -2.85 8.92 -5.31
CA VAL A 34 -2.24 8.09 -4.27
C VAL A 34 -1.67 6.83 -4.88
N THR A 35 -0.36 6.64 -4.78
CA THR A 35 0.30 5.36 -5.06
C THR A 35 0.37 4.55 -3.78
N LEU A 36 -0.13 3.30 -3.82
CA LEU A 36 -0.08 2.38 -2.70
C LEU A 36 0.88 1.24 -3.02
N LEU A 37 1.99 1.14 -2.30
CA LEU A 37 2.86 -0.05 -2.35
C LEU A 37 2.43 -0.99 -1.22
N ALA A 38 1.69 -2.04 -1.57
CA ALA A 38 1.07 -2.92 -0.58
C ALA A 38 0.81 -4.33 -1.10
N SER A 39 0.71 -5.29 -0.17
CA SER A 39 0.31 -6.67 -0.47
C SER A 39 -1.21 -6.85 -0.45
N ASN A 40 -1.96 -5.97 0.24
CA ASN A 40 -3.40 -5.98 0.26
C ASN A 40 -3.93 -4.55 0.32
N VAL A 41 -4.93 -4.25 -0.51
CA VAL A 41 -5.61 -2.95 -0.55
C VAL A 41 -7.11 -3.20 -0.56
N ALA A 42 -7.88 -2.39 0.15
CA ALA A 42 -9.34 -2.47 0.19
C ALA A 42 -9.93 -2.30 -1.24
N PRO A 43 -10.93 -3.12 -1.65
CA PRO A 43 -11.46 -3.08 -3.01
C PRO A 43 -11.91 -1.70 -3.49
N GLU A 44 -12.52 -0.91 -2.61
CA GLU A 44 -12.97 0.46 -2.89
C GLU A 44 -11.83 1.43 -3.22
N LEU A 45 -10.63 1.20 -2.67
CA LEU A 45 -9.45 1.99 -3.03
C LEU A 45 -8.88 1.50 -4.36
N GLN A 46 -8.95 0.20 -4.66
CA GLN A 46 -8.50 -0.35 -5.95
C GLN A 46 -9.36 0.12 -7.13
N GLN A 47 -10.66 0.31 -6.89
CA GLN A 47 -11.62 0.77 -7.91
C GLN A 47 -11.53 2.27 -8.20
N SER A 48 -10.75 3.03 -7.41
CA SER A 48 -10.60 4.46 -7.59
C SER A 48 -9.58 4.80 -8.69
N ASN A 49 -9.98 5.59 -9.68
CA ASN A 49 -9.09 6.07 -10.74
C ASN A 49 -7.95 6.99 -10.23
N GLN A 50 -8.04 7.44 -8.98
CA GLN A 50 -7.01 8.27 -8.34
C GLN A 50 -5.96 7.43 -7.58
N VAL A 51 -6.16 6.12 -7.50
CA VAL A 51 -5.27 5.20 -6.80
C VAL A 51 -4.48 4.37 -7.79
N ASN A 52 -3.16 4.40 -7.65
CA ASN A 52 -2.25 3.49 -8.35
C ASN A 52 -1.75 2.43 -7.36
N TRP A 53 -2.26 1.20 -7.46
CA TRP A 53 -1.82 0.12 -6.57
C TRP A 53 -0.65 -0.66 -7.18
N ILE A 54 0.50 -0.61 -6.51
CA ILE A 54 1.66 -1.45 -6.80
C ILE A 54 1.65 -2.64 -5.86
N PHE A 55 1.32 -3.81 -6.41
CA PHE A 55 1.23 -5.04 -5.64
C PHE A 55 2.62 -5.59 -5.29
N ILE A 56 2.90 -5.76 -3.98
CA ILE A 56 4.14 -6.36 -3.48
C ILE A 56 3.85 -7.77 -2.93
N PRO A 57 4.18 -8.86 -3.66
CA PRO A 57 3.78 -10.21 -3.28
C PRO A 57 4.70 -10.81 -2.22
N VAL A 58 4.22 -11.04 -0.99
CA VAL A 58 5.05 -11.64 0.07
C VAL A 58 4.44 -12.87 0.77
N LYS A 59 3.27 -13.33 0.29
CA LYS A 59 2.54 -14.47 0.88
C LYS A 59 3.33 -15.79 0.86
N ARG A 60 4.28 -15.95 -0.08
CA ARG A 60 5.10 -17.17 -0.22
C ARG A 60 6.13 -17.36 0.90
N TRP A 61 6.39 -16.34 1.74
CA TRP A 61 7.39 -16.42 2.80
C TRP A 61 6.77 -16.95 4.11
N PRO A 62 7.38 -17.97 4.73
CA PRO A 62 6.77 -18.72 5.82
C PRO A 62 6.67 -17.90 7.10
N THR A 63 7.70 -17.10 7.43
CA THR A 63 7.74 -16.33 8.68
C THR A 63 7.40 -14.87 8.46
N ALA A 64 6.83 -14.23 9.48
CA ALA A 64 6.52 -12.80 9.46
C ALA A 64 7.78 -11.93 9.26
N LEU A 65 8.90 -12.30 9.92
CA LEU A 65 10.16 -11.57 9.79
C LEU A 65 10.68 -11.56 8.36
N ILE A 66 10.78 -12.73 7.71
CA ILE A 66 11.25 -12.81 6.31
C ILE A 66 10.28 -12.07 5.40
N ARG A 67 8.97 -12.21 5.64
CA ARG A 67 7.94 -11.49 4.89
C ARG A 67 8.12 -9.97 4.95
N HIS A 68 8.45 -9.43 6.12
CA HIS A 68 8.69 -8.00 6.31
C HIS A 68 9.99 -7.55 5.63
N LEU A 69 11.10 -8.29 5.81
CA LEU A 69 12.37 -7.98 5.15
C LEU A 69 12.24 -7.97 3.62
N VAL A 70 11.58 -8.98 3.05
CA VAL A 70 11.39 -9.06 1.60
C VAL A 70 10.45 -7.97 1.10
N PHE A 71 9.40 -7.63 1.85
CA PHE A 71 8.54 -6.51 1.50
C PHE A 71 9.34 -5.20 1.46
N SER A 72 10.08 -4.89 2.53
CA SER A 72 10.90 -3.68 2.63
C SER A 72 11.92 -3.58 1.50
N TRP A 73 12.61 -4.68 1.18
CA TRP A 73 13.56 -4.71 0.08
C TRP A 73 12.89 -4.44 -1.27
N ARG A 74 11.75 -5.09 -1.55
CA ARG A 74 11.02 -4.90 -2.81
C ARG A 74 10.42 -3.51 -2.96
N SER A 75 9.81 -2.99 -1.90
CA SER A 75 9.28 -1.63 -1.92
C SER A 75 10.42 -0.60 -2.09
N GLY A 76 11.55 -0.80 -1.41
CA GLY A 76 12.72 0.07 -1.55
C GLY A 76 13.31 0.06 -2.95
N ASN A 77 13.44 -1.13 -3.56
CA ASN A 77 13.92 -1.24 -4.94
C ASN A 77 12.98 -0.55 -5.93
N TRP A 78 11.65 -0.68 -5.75
CA TRP A 78 10.68 0.02 -6.60
C TRP A 78 10.80 1.54 -6.46
N LEU A 79 10.92 2.05 -5.23
CA LEU A 79 11.10 3.48 -4.96
C LEU A 79 12.39 4.04 -5.56
N ASN A 80 13.47 3.28 -5.62
CA ASN A 80 14.72 3.73 -6.23
C ASN A 80 14.63 3.88 -7.76
N GLN A 81 13.62 3.27 -8.40
CA GLN A 81 13.46 3.26 -9.85
C GLN A 81 12.45 4.30 -10.36
N HIS A 82 11.72 5.00 -9.48
CA HIS A 82 10.61 5.89 -9.81
C HIS A 82 10.68 7.22 -9.06
#